data_AF-A0A379A9A8-F1
#
_entry.id   AF-A0A379A9A8-F1
#
_cell.length_a   1.000
_cell.length_b   1.000
_cell.length_c   1.000
_cell.angle_alpha   90.00
_cell.angle_beta   90.00
_cell.angle_gamma   90.00
#
_symmetry.space_group_name_H-M   'P 1'
#
loop_
_entity.id
_entity.type
_entity.pdbx_description
1 polymer ?
#
loop_
_entity_poly.entity_id
_entity_poly.type
_entity_poly.pdbx_seq_one_letter_code
_entity_poly.pdbx_strand_id
1 'polypeptide(L)' 'MNRRAALMWGARQEIYLLINALVQQGIAVIVISSELPEVLGLSDRVLVMHEGQIKADLINDNLTQEQVMEAALRSEHYA' A
#
# COMPACT_ATOMS: atom_id res chain seq x y z
N MET A 1 15.84 24.14 2.34
CA MET A 1 14.60 23.34 2.18
C MET A 1 13.57 24.20 1.44
N ASN A 2 13.26 23.90 0.18
CA ASN A 2 12.45 24.76 -0.70
C ASN A 2 10.94 24.64 -0.37
N ARG A 3 10.23 25.78 -0.32
CA ARG A 3 8.79 25.88 0.00
C ARG A 3 7.84 25.09 -0.93
N ARG A 4 8.34 24.53 -2.04
CA ARG A 4 7.55 23.72 -2.99
C ARG A 4 7.24 22.30 -2.51
N ALA A 5 8.09 21.70 -1.66
CA ALA A 5 7.85 20.34 -1.15
C ALA A 5 6.74 20.29 -0.08
N ALA A 6 6.56 21.36 0.70
CA ALA A 6 5.59 21.40 1.78
C ALA A 6 4.13 21.25 1.31
N LEU A 7 3.78 21.79 0.14
CA LEU A 7 2.43 21.68 -0.43
C LEU A 7 2.10 20.24 -0.86
N MET A 8 3.07 19.55 -1.49
CA MET A 8 2.88 18.16 -1.92
C MET A 8 2.74 17.22 -0.71
N TRP A 9 3.44 17.51 0.39
CA TRP A 9 3.41 16.65 1.58
C TRP A 9 2.10 16.86 2.35
N GLY A 10 1.58 18.09 2.39
CA GLY A 10 0.27 18.40 2.98
C GLY A 10 -0.89 17.73 2.26
N ALA A 11 -0.91 17.76 0.92
CA ALA A 11 -1.98 17.14 0.13
C ALA A 11 -2.08 15.61 0.36
N ARG A 12 -0.95 14.93 0.54
CA ARG A 12 -0.92 13.49 0.83
C ARG A 12 -1.53 13.16 2.19
N GLN A 13 -1.23 13.97 3.22
CA GLN A 13 -1.81 13.79 4.54
C GLN A 13 -3.33 13.99 4.55
N GLU A 14 -3.86 14.97 3.80
CA GLU A 14 -5.30 15.18 3.68
C GLU A 14 -6.01 13.97 3.05
N ILE A 15 -5.42 13.36 2.03
CA ILE A 15 -5.95 12.14 1.41
C ILE A 15 -5.99 10.99 2.43
N TYR A 16 -4.95 10.82 3.25
CA TYR A 16 -4.92 9.76 4.27
C TYR A 16 -6.01 9.94 5.33
N LEU A 17 -6.23 11.18 5.77
CA LEU A 17 -7.30 11.50 6.70
C LEU A 17 -8.68 11.19 6.10
N LEU A 18 -8.88 11.50 4.81
CA LEU A 18 -10.10 11.16 4.10
C LEU A 18 -10.30 9.65 3.99
N ILE A 19 -9.26 8.89 3.60
CA ILE A 19 -9.30 7.42 3.51
C ILE A 19 -9.72 6.84 4.87
N ASN A 20 -9.07 7.26 5.96
CA ASN A 20 -9.41 6.80 7.30
C ASN A 20 -10.85 7.14 7.69
N ALA A 21 -11.33 8.33 7.35
CA ALA A 21 -12.71 8.72 7.62
C ALA A 21 -13.74 7.87 6.85
N LEU A 22 -13.43 7.45 5.63
CA LEU A 22 -14.28 6.55 4.84
C LEU A 22 -14.27 5.13 5.42
N VAL A 23 -13.08 4.61 5.78
CA VAL A 23 -12.94 3.29 6.40
C VAL A 23 -13.70 3.21 7.72
N GLN A 24 -13.64 4.25 8.56
CA GLN A 24 -14.41 4.32 9.82
C GLN A 24 -15.93 4.29 9.61
N GLN A 25 -16.43 4.63 8.42
CA GLN A 25 -17.84 4.50 8.05
C GLN A 25 -18.20 3.10 7.52
N GLY A 26 -17.25 2.16 7.53
CA GLY A 26 -17.42 0.80 7.00
C GLY A 26 -17.27 0.72 5.48
N ILE A 27 -16.70 1.75 4.84
CA ILE A 27 -16.48 1.77 3.39
C ILE A 27 -15.14 1.10 3.08
N ALA A 28 -15.16 0.11 2.18
CA ALA A 28 -13.93 -0.50 1.68
C ALA A 28 -13.21 0.46 0.72
N VAL A 29 -11.90 0.65 0.94
CA VAL A 29 -11.04 1.48 0.09
C VAL A 29 -9.95 0.61 -0.52
N ILE A 30 -9.74 0.75 -1.83
CA ILE A 30 -8.61 0.12 -2.52
C ILE A 30 -7.60 1.22 -2.85
N VAL A 31 -6.39 1.08 -2.31
CA VAL A 31 -5.27 1.98 -2.57
C VAL A 31 -4.31 1.29 -3.54
N ILE A 32 -3.89 2.01 -4.57
CA ILE A 32 -2.86 1.56 -5.52
C ILE A 32 -1.71 2.56 -5.41
N SER A 33 -0.56 2.11 -4.91
CA SER A 33 0.64 2.94 -4.79
C SER A 33 1.88 2.13 -5.14
N SER A 34 2.87 2.79 -5.73
CA SER A 34 4.21 2.25 -5.93
C SER A 34 5.13 2.51 -4.72
N GLU A 35 4.70 3.31 -3.74
CA GLU A 35 5.45 3.56 -2.51
C GLU A 35 5.02 2.55 -1.42
N LEU A 36 5.84 1.53 -1.19
CA LEU A 36 5.56 0.50 -0.18
C LEU A 36 5.26 1.05 1.23
N PRO A 37 5.94 2.10 1.74
CA PRO A 37 5.60 2.67 3.04
C PRO A 37 4.16 3.19 3.13
N GLU A 38 3.58 3.69 2.03
CA GLU A 38 2.19 4.14 1.98
C GLU A 38 1.23 2.95 2.01
N VAL A 39 1.49 1.92 1.22
CA VAL A 39 0.68 0.69 1.19
C VAL A 39 0.65 0.02 2.56
N LEU A 40 1.80 -0.08 3.23
CA LEU A 40 1.92 -0.64 4.58
C LEU A 40 1.32 0.25 5.66
N GLY A 41 1.30 1.57 5.48
CA GLY A 41 0.76 2.50 6.46
C GLY A 41 -0.77 2.61 6.44
N LEU A 42 -1.41 2.33 5.29
CA LEU A 42 -2.86 2.45 5.09
C LEU A 42 -3.56 1.08 4.98
N SER A 43 -2.78 0.05 4.66
CA SER A 43 -3.18 -1.33 4.35
C SER A 43 -3.74 -2.14 5.53
N ASP A 44 -4.94 -2.73 5.49
CA ASP A 44 -5.21 -3.92 6.35
C ASP A 44 -4.63 -5.20 5.71
N ARG A 45 -4.62 -5.23 4.37
CA ARG A 45 -4.13 -6.35 3.54
C ARG A 45 -3.42 -5.81 2.31
N VAL A 46 -2.42 -6.54 1.82
CA VAL A 46 -1.62 -6.18 0.65
C VAL A 46 -1.69 -7.29 -0.37
N LEU A 47 -2.19 -6.96 -1.56
CA LEU A 47 -2.18 -7.85 -2.72
C LEU A 47 -1.00 -7.50 -3.62
N VAL A 48 -0.18 -8.49 -3.95
CA VAL A 48 0.94 -8.32 -4.89
C VAL A 48 0.50 -8.86 -6.25
N MET A 49 0.58 -8.02 -7.28
CA MET A 49 0.18 -8.38 -8.64
C MET A 49 1.38 -8.38 -9.58
N HIS A 50 1.48 -9.39 -10.45
CA HIS A 50 2.47 -9.49 -11.52
C HIS A 50 1.80 -10.05 -12.78
N GLU A 51 1.97 -9.39 -13.92
CA GLU A 51 1.40 -9.83 -15.22
C GLU A 51 -0.11 -10.14 -15.18
N GLY A 52 -0.87 -9.34 -14.43
CA GLY A 52 -2.34 -9.50 -14.30
C GLY A 52 -2.78 -10.63 -13.36
N GLN A 53 -1.85 -11.28 -12.66
CA GLN A 53 -2.14 -12.31 -11.66
C GLN A 53 -1.77 -11.83 -10.25
N ILE A 54 -2.58 -12.20 -9.25
CA ILE A 54 -2.24 -12.00 -7.85
C ILE A 54 -1.23 -13.08 -7.46
N LYS A 55 -0.02 -12.66 -7.12
CA LYS A 55 1.07 -13.53 -6.67
C LYS A 55 1.13 -13.71 -5.16
N ALA A 56 0.61 -12.75 -4.40
CA ALA A 56 0.53 -12.86 -2.95
C ALA A 56 -0.67 -12.09 -2.40
N ASP A 57 -1.20 -12.62 -1.31
CA ASP A 57 -2.26 -12.04 -0.50
C ASP A 57 -1.79 -12.04 0.95
N LEU A 58 -1.39 -10.86 1.43
CA LEU A 58 -0.69 -10.69 2.69
C LEU A 58 -1.58 -9.93 3.67
N ILE A 59 -1.71 -10.45 4.89
CA ILE A 59 -2.30 -9.70 6.01
C ILE A 59 -1.26 -8.71 6.51
N ASN A 60 -1.63 -7.45 6.68
CA ASN A 60 -0.73 -6.43 7.22
C ASN A 60 -0.71 -6.47 8.75
N ASP A 61 -0.16 -7.54 9.31
CA ASP A 61 0.13 -7.66 10.74
C ASP A 61 1.65 -7.60 10.93
N ASN A 62 2.16 -6.39 11.24
CA ASN A 62 3.59 -6.10 11.32
C ASN A 62 4.36 -6.47 10.03
N LEU A 63 3.69 -6.41 8.88
CA LEU A 63 4.26 -6.74 7.58
C LEU A 63 5.33 -5.72 7.20
N THR A 64 6.50 -6.20 6.81
CA THR A 64 7.64 -5.35 6.45
C THR A 64 7.73 -5.14 4.95
N GLN A 65 8.41 -4.06 4.55
CA GLN A 65 8.70 -3.79 3.14
C GLN A 65 9.49 -4.93 2.48
N GLU A 66 10.41 -5.55 3.23
CA GLU A 66 11.21 -6.67 2.77
C GLU A 66 10.33 -7.89 2.46
N GLN A 67 9.40 -8.24 3.36
CA GLN A 67 8.46 -9.36 3.14
C GLN A 67 7.57 -9.15 1.91
N VAL A 68 7.10 -7.92 1.66
CA VAL A 68 6.33 -7.61 0.45
C VAL A 68 7.19 -7.73 -0.81
N MET A 69 8.43 -7.24 -0.75
CA MET A 69 9.37 -7.33 -1.87
C MET A 69 9.75 -8.79 -2.17
N GLU A 70 10.01 -9.59 -1.13
CA GLU A 70 10.23 -11.03 -1.28
C GLU A 70 9.04 -11.71 -1.95
N ALA A 71 7.81 -11.40 -1.54
CA ALA A 71 6.60 -11.93 -2.17
C ALA A 71 6.47 -11.51 -3.65
N ALA A 72 6.91 -10.30 -4.01
CA ALA A 72 6.91 -9.82 -5.39
C ALA A 72 8.01 -10.48 -6.24
N LEU A 73 9.17 -10.75 -5.66
CA LEU A 73 10.33 -11.32 -6.36
C LEU A 73 10.31 -12.85 -6.40
N ARG A 74 9.63 -13.51 -5.46
CA ARG A 74 9.42 -14.96 -5.48
C ARG A 74 8.66 -15.33 -6.76
N SER A 75 9.44 -15.81 -7.71
CA SER A 75 8.96 -16.52 -8.89
C SER A 75 8.61 -17.91 -8.39
N GLU A 76 7.34 -18.14 -8.05
CA GLU A 76 6.86 -19.51 -7.93
C GLU A 76 7.12 -20.20 -9.28
N HIS A 77 7.92 -21.25 -9.22
CA HIS A 77 8.22 -22.15 -10.32
C HIS A 77 6.88 -22.69 -10.82
N TYR A 78 6.53 -22.42 -12.09
CA TYR A 78 5.41 -23.09 -12.73
C TYR A 78 5.66 -24.60 -12.66
N ALA A 79 4.82 -25.31 -11.90
CA ALA A 79 4.63 -26.75 -12.03
C ALA A 79 3.51 -27.00 -13.06
#